data_AF-A0A0W8ICL4-F1
#
_entry.id   AF-A0A0W8ICL4-F1
#
_cell.length_a   1.000
_cell.length_b   1.000
_cell.length_c   1.000
_cell.angle_alpha   90.00
_cell.angle_beta   90.00
_cell.angle_gamma   90.00
#
_symmetry.space_group_name_H-M   'P 1'
#
loop_
_entity.id
_entity.type
_entity.pdbx_description
1 polymer ?
#
loop_
_entity_poly.entity_id
_entity_poly.type
_entity_poly.pdbx_seq_one_letter_code
_entity_poly.pdbx_strand_id
1 'polypeptide(L)'
;MPEAPSNTSRLRRNPRYTEAPLHTASKTLRVTGNRSGPVRTQLAVRGHSFIADQPEVRGGSDQGPSPMEYLAGGVSSCIAVAIEQLADRRDLPLTDISTYTLARQDTRGLAGESDVQPYFYAYRLQLVIETTEQDSAVLTNFARMAEHICPAVNLLRDAHIELEVAWAFVRRSSQGSAEALANLAWGYEPNPDAVDDDDLTFQVSNADAPAIFAGVRP
;
A
#
# COMPACT_ATOMS: atom_id res chain seq x y z
N MET A 1 17.32 28.19 -2.57
CA MET A 1 16.26 27.84 -3.54
C MET A 1 15.12 28.82 -3.32
N PRO A 2 14.53 29.43 -4.36
CA PRO A 2 13.41 30.34 -4.15
C PRO A 2 12.20 29.56 -3.64
N GLU A 3 11.53 30.07 -2.61
CA GLU A 3 10.27 29.53 -2.10
C GLU A 3 9.21 29.59 -3.21
N ALA A 4 8.56 28.45 -3.48
CA ALA A 4 7.43 28.41 -4.40
C ALA A 4 6.25 29.18 -3.79
N PRO A 5 5.45 29.92 -4.59
CA PRO A 5 4.33 30.69 -4.07
C PRO A 5 3.33 29.77 -3.35
N SER A 6 3.14 30.03 -2.05
CA SER A 6 2.15 29.38 -1.20
C SER A 6 0.75 29.76 -1.67
N ASN A 7 0.04 28.82 -2.29
CA ASN A 7 -1.38 28.97 -2.54
C ASN A 7 -2.14 27.69 -2.16
N THR A 8 -2.06 27.31 -0.89
CA THR A 8 -2.90 26.27 -0.27
C THR A 8 -4.40 26.61 -0.33
N SER A 9 -4.77 27.85 -0.63
CA SER A 9 -6.16 28.34 -0.66
C SER A 9 -7.05 27.67 -1.72
N ARG A 10 -6.48 26.89 -2.65
CA ARG A 10 -7.22 26.20 -3.72
C ARG A 10 -7.48 24.72 -3.45
N LEU A 11 -6.91 24.14 -2.40
CA LEU A 11 -7.13 22.73 -2.08
C LEU A 11 -8.48 22.56 -1.37
N ARG A 12 -9.37 21.76 -1.96
CA ARG A 12 -10.57 21.29 -1.25
C ARG A 12 -10.11 20.49 -0.03
N ARG A 13 -10.67 20.81 1.13
CA ARG A 13 -10.40 20.09 2.37
C ARG A 13 -10.89 18.66 2.25
N ASN A 14 -10.02 17.68 2.50
CA ASN A 14 -10.43 16.28 2.61
C ASN A 14 -11.16 16.10 3.96
N PRO A 15 -12.40 15.58 3.97
CA PRO A 15 -13.20 15.45 5.19
C PRO A 15 -12.65 14.42 6.19
N ARG A 16 -11.73 13.53 5.79
CA ARG A 16 -11.05 12.60 6.70
C ARG A 16 -10.06 13.28 7.66
N TYR A 17 -9.67 14.53 7.39
CA TYR A 17 -8.67 15.26 8.17
C TYR A 17 -9.20 16.57 8.74
N THR A 18 -8.86 16.85 10.00
CA THR A 18 -9.29 18.03 10.75
C THR A 18 -8.47 19.28 10.46
N GLU A 19 -7.30 19.14 9.85
CA GLU A 19 -6.36 20.22 9.56
C GLU A 19 -5.97 20.25 8.08
N ALA A 20 -5.52 21.41 7.61
CA ALA A 20 -5.03 21.58 6.24
C ALA A 20 -3.51 21.38 6.18
N PRO A 21 -2.94 20.91 5.05
CA PRO A 21 -1.50 20.79 4.89
C PRO A 21 -0.78 22.13 5.05
N LEU A 22 0.38 22.11 5.73
CA LEU A 22 1.26 23.27 5.88
C LEU A 22 2.48 23.14 4.96
N HIS A 23 2.70 24.14 4.10
CA HIS A 23 3.85 24.15 3.19
C HIS A 23 5.19 24.07 3.93
N THR A 24 5.33 24.78 5.05
CA THR A 24 6.57 24.82 5.86
C THR A 24 6.91 23.48 6.53
N ALA A 25 5.92 22.62 6.73
CA ALA A 25 6.09 21.27 7.29
C ALA A 25 6.14 20.17 6.21
N SER A 26 6.15 20.55 4.92
CA SER A 26 6.08 19.60 3.81
C SER A 26 7.45 19.22 3.27
N LYS A 27 7.64 17.94 2.94
CA LYS A 27 8.77 17.48 2.11
C LYS A 27 8.41 17.56 0.63
N THR A 28 9.36 17.98 -0.21
CA THR A 28 9.22 17.94 -1.67
C THR A 28 9.92 16.70 -2.23
N LEU A 29 9.17 15.84 -2.92
CA LEU A 29 9.72 14.71 -3.65
C LEU A 29 10.10 15.16 -5.06
N ARG A 30 11.29 14.79 -5.53
CA ARG A 30 11.81 15.14 -6.87
C ARG A 30 12.31 13.89 -7.57
N VAL A 31 11.79 13.65 -8.77
CA VAL A 31 12.13 12.52 -9.63
C VAL A 31 12.39 13.09 -11.02
N THR A 32 13.45 12.64 -11.69
CA THR A 32 13.67 12.91 -13.11
C THR A 32 13.50 11.61 -13.88
N GLY A 33 12.82 11.65 -15.02
CA GLY A 33 12.63 10.51 -15.90
C GLY A 33 13.01 10.86 -17.33
N ASN A 34 13.80 10.00 -17.96
CA ASN A 34 14.14 10.09 -19.38
C ASN A 34 13.74 8.80 -20.09
N ARG A 35 13.20 8.93 -21.31
CA ARG A 35 12.91 7.77 -22.16
C ARG A 35 14.20 7.00 -22.45
N SER A 36 14.17 5.69 -22.24
CA SER A 36 15.31 4.79 -22.50
C SER A 36 14.93 3.57 -23.36
N GLY A 37 13.74 3.60 -23.98
CA GLY A 37 13.21 2.58 -24.90
C GLY A 37 11.78 2.90 -25.37
N PRO A 38 11.11 2.01 -26.14
CA PRO A 38 9.74 2.22 -26.62
C PRO A 38 8.74 2.57 -25.52
N VAL A 39 8.70 1.74 -24.47
CA VAL A 39 7.83 1.87 -23.29
C VAL A 39 8.63 1.80 -21.98
N ARG A 40 9.90 2.26 -22.03
CA ARG A 40 10.86 2.19 -20.92
C ARG A 40 11.37 3.56 -20.53
N THR A 41 11.49 3.79 -19.22
CA THR A 41 11.96 5.04 -18.62
C THR A 41 13.08 4.77 -17.63
N GLN A 42 14.20 5.50 -17.77
CA GLN A 42 15.24 5.58 -16.75
C GLN A 42 14.89 6.71 -15.78
N LEU A 43 14.77 6.38 -14.49
CA LEU A 43 14.46 7.32 -13.43
C LEU A 43 15.68 7.56 -12.52
N ALA A 44 15.74 8.76 -11.94
CA ALA A 44 16.69 9.13 -10.91
C ALA A 44 16.02 9.92 -9.77
N VAL A 45 16.37 9.57 -8.54
CA VAL A 45 15.86 10.18 -7.29
C VAL A 45 17.01 10.30 -6.31
N ARG A 46 17.38 11.53 -5.93
CA ARG A 46 18.58 11.78 -5.12
C ARG A 46 19.81 11.11 -5.79
N GLY A 47 20.48 10.18 -5.10
CA GLY A 47 21.59 9.38 -5.62
C GLY A 47 21.21 7.99 -6.12
N HIS A 48 19.92 7.66 -6.27
CA HIS A 48 19.45 6.35 -6.74
C HIS A 48 18.94 6.42 -8.17
N SER A 49 19.11 5.33 -8.91
CA SER A 49 18.59 5.14 -10.26
C SER A 49 17.82 3.83 -10.36
N PHE A 50 16.71 3.83 -11.11
CA PHE A 50 15.91 2.64 -11.37
C PHE A 50 15.19 2.77 -12.72
N ILE A 51 14.69 1.66 -13.24
CA ILE A 51 14.04 1.59 -14.56
C ILE A 51 12.59 1.17 -14.35
N ALA A 52 11.66 1.87 -14.98
CA ALA A 52 10.31 1.37 -15.20
C ALA A 52 10.18 0.92 -16.66
N ASP A 53 9.69 -0.29 -16.89
CA ASP A 53 9.51 -0.89 -18.22
C ASP A 53 8.08 -1.45 -18.34
N GLN A 54 7.81 -2.27 -19.35
CA GLN A 54 6.62 -3.10 -19.43
C GLN A 54 7.03 -4.55 -19.72
N PRO A 55 6.16 -5.53 -19.41
CA PRO A 55 6.33 -6.90 -19.87
C PRO A 55 6.39 -6.98 -21.41
N GLU A 56 7.01 -8.03 -21.94
CA GLU A 56 7.11 -8.23 -23.40
C GLU A 56 5.75 -8.24 -24.10
N VAL A 57 4.74 -8.86 -23.46
CA VAL A 57 3.35 -8.91 -23.96
C VAL A 57 2.67 -7.53 -24.06
N ARG A 58 3.27 -6.49 -23.44
CA ARG A 58 2.83 -5.08 -23.51
C ARG A 58 3.83 -4.21 -24.29
N GLY A 59 4.74 -4.83 -25.04
CA GLY A 59 5.68 -4.15 -25.94
C GLY A 59 6.94 -3.60 -25.25
N GLY A 60 7.19 -3.99 -23.99
CA GLY A 60 8.43 -3.66 -23.29
C GLY A 60 9.50 -4.74 -23.40
N SER A 61 10.54 -4.61 -22.59
CA SER A 61 11.68 -5.54 -22.56
C SER A 61 11.86 -6.24 -21.21
N ASP A 62 10.87 -6.10 -20.33
CA ASP A 62 10.84 -6.69 -18.99
C ASP A 62 12.12 -6.43 -18.17
N GLN A 63 12.76 -5.26 -18.37
CA GLN A 63 14.02 -4.88 -17.69
C GLN A 63 13.78 -4.22 -16.33
N GLY A 64 12.53 -4.09 -15.92
CA GLY A 64 12.12 -3.53 -14.65
C GLY A 64 10.60 -3.58 -14.51
N PRO A 65 10.08 -3.42 -13.28
CA PRO A 65 8.65 -3.39 -13.04
C PRO A 65 7.94 -2.32 -13.88
N SER A 66 6.69 -2.57 -14.18
CA SER A 66 5.79 -1.55 -14.73
C SER A 66 5.58 -0.40 -13.75
N PRO A 67 5.23 0.81 -14.24
CA PRO A 67 4.91 1.92 -13.36
C PRO A 67 3.82 1.61 -12.34
N MET A 68 2.84 0.78 -12.70
CA MET A 68 1.76 0.37 -11.79
C MET A 68 2.22 -0.67 -10.76
N GLU A 69 3.14 -1.57 -11.12
CA GLU A 69 3.79 -2.46 -10.14
C GLU A 69 4.68 -1.68 -9.17
N TYR A 70 5.39 -0.64 -9.64
CA TYR A 70 6.07 0.29 -8.75
C TYR A 70 5.12 1.01 -7.80
N LEU A 71 3.92 1.39 -8.24
CA LEU A 71 2.92 1.99 -7.37
C LEU A 71 2.44 0.99 -6.30
N ALA A 72 2.15 -0.25 -6.67
CA ALA A 72 1.75 -1.32 -5.75
C ALA A 72 2.85 -1.65 -4.72
N GLY A 73 4.10 -1.78 -5.17
CA GLY A 73 5.26 -1.94 -4.28
C GLY A 73 5.50 -0.69 -3.40
N GLY A 74 5.23 0.50 -3.95
CA GLY A 74 5.26 1.77 -3.22
C GLY A 74 4.24 1.82 -2.09
N VAL A 75 3.01 1.34 -2.30
CA VAL A 75 1.99 1.24 -1.25
C VAL A 75 2.43 0.26 -0.17
N SER A 76 2.90 -0.93 -0.57
CA SER A 76 3.36 -1.99 0.36
C SER A 76 4.51 -1.49 1.24
N SER A 77 5.51 -0.86 0.65
CA SER A 77 6.65 -0.28 1.40
C SER A 77 6.26 0.92 2.26
N CYS A 78 5.32 1.76 1.78
CA CYS A 78 4.88 2.95 2.52
C CYS A 78 4.17 2.59 3.82
N ILE A 79 3.29 1.57 3.82
CA ILE A 79 2.64 1.11 5.05
C ILE A 79 3.63 0.39 5.98
N ALA A 80 4.57 -0.41 5.46
CA ALA A 80 5.58 -1.08 6.27
C ALA A 80 6.44 -0.05 7.04
N VAL A 81 6.89 1.02 6.37
CA VAL A 81 7.62 2.13 6.99
C VAL A 81 6.77 2.88 8.02
N ALA A 82 5.45 2.98 7.82
CA ALA A 82 4.55 3.61 8.77
C ALA A 82 4.35 2.74 10.02
N ILE A 83 4.23 1.41 9.84
CA ILE A 83 4.13 0.41 10.90
C ILE A 83 5.39 0.45 11.77
N GLU A 84 6.57 0.31 11.17
CA GLU A 84 7.86 0.32 11.87
C GLU A 84 8.00 1.56 12.77
N GLN A 85 7.84 2.74 12.17
CA GLN A 85 7.94 4.00 12.91
C GLN A 85 6.87 4.15 14.00
N LEU A 86 5.69 3.55 13.81
CA LEU A 86 4.62 3.61 14.80
C LEU A 86 4.88 2.63 15.96
N ALA A 87 5.41 1.44 15.66
CA ALA A 87 5.80 0.44 16.65
C ALA A 87 6.85 1.03 17.60
N ASP A 88 7.89 1.65 17.05
CA ASP A 88 8.92 2.37 17.81
C ASP A 88 8.33 3.46 18.73
N ARG A 89 7.38 4.24 18.23
CA ARG A 89 6.76 5.35 18.98
C ARG A 89 5.78 4.87 20.07
N ARG A 90 5.37 3.61 20.03
CA ARG A 90 4.32 3.04 20.90
C ARG A 90 4.80 1.85 21.70
N ASP A 91 6.10 1.55 21.64
CA ASP A 91 6.72 0.42 22.31
C ASP A 91 6.00 -0.92 22.01
N LEU A 92 5.50 -1.07 20.77
CA LEU A 92 4.92 -2.34 20.33
C LEU A 92 6.07 -3.33 20.04
N PRO A 93 6.10 -4.54 20.64
CA PRO A 93 7.17 -5.51 20.43
C PRO A 93 7.02 -6.19 19.06
N LEU A 94 7.43 -5.50 18.01
CA LEU A 94 7.36 -5.93 16.61
C LEU A 94 8.70 -6.52 16.18
N THR A 95 8.67 -7.68 15.53
CA THR A 95 9.88 -8.40 15.10
C THR A 95 9.96 -8.61 13.59
N ASP A 96 8.81 -8.67 12.90
CA ASP A 96 8.76 -8.81 11.44
C ASP A 96 7.51 -8.16 10.84
N ILE A 97 7.64 -7.72 9.58
CA ILE A 97 6.55 -7.18 8.76
C ILE A 97 6.61 -7.86 7.39
N SER A 98 5.58 -8.62 7.07
CA SER A 98 5.40 -9.24 5.76
C SER A 98 4.20 -8.62 5.05
N THR A 99 4.35 -8.29 3.76
CA THR A 99 3.31 -7.67 2.94
C THR A 99 3.06 -8.44 1.66
N TYR A 100 1.82 -8.54 1.23
CA TYR A 100 1.45 -9.05 -0.09
C TYR A 100 0.33 -8.22 -0.69
N THR A 101 0.46 -7.85 -1.96
CA THR A 101 -0.49 -6.98 -2.66
C THR A 101 -1.09 -7.70 -3.85
N LEU A 102 -2.40 -7.56 -4.02
CA LEU A 102 -3.13 -7.94 -5.21
C LEU A 102 -3.92 -6.71 -5.68
N ALA A 103 -3.64 -6.22 -6.88
CA ALA A 103 -4.27 -5.04 -7.44
C ALA A 103 -4.82 -5.33 -8.84
N ARG A 104 -6.03 -4.85 -9.13
CA ARG A 104 -6.70 -5.06 -10.42
C ARG A 104 -6.92 -3.73 -11.13
N GLN A 105 -6.63 -3.70 -12.42
CA GLN A 105 -6.76 -2.54 -13.30
C GLN A 105 -7.46 -2.97 -14.59
N ASP A 106 -8.35 -2.12 -15.11
CA ASP A 106 -8.97 -2.35 -16.41
C ASP A 106 -8.11 -1.72 -17.52
N THR A 107 -7.47 -2.55 -18.33
CA THR A 107 -6.54 -2.05 -19.35
C THR A 107 -7.22 -1.36 -20.53
N ARG A 108 -8.56 -1.47 -20.68
CA ARG A 108 -9.31 -0.71 -21.70
C ARG A 108 -9.27 0.79 -21.42
N GLY A 109 -9.31 1.17 -20.14
CA GLY A 109 -9.16 2.57 -19.71
C GLY A 109 -7.78 3.12 -20.07
N LEU A 110 -6.72 2.34 -19.82
CA LEU A 110 -5.36 2.69 -20.23
C LEU A 110 -5.19 2.80 -21.76
N ALA A 111 -5.85 1.91 -22.50
CA ALA A 111 -5.80 1.89 -23.96
C ALA A 111 -6.66 2.98 -24.62
N GLY A 112 -7.52 3.68 -23.85
CA GLY A 112 -8.49 4.64 -24.40
C GLY A 112 -9.64 3.98 -25.17
N GLU A 113 -9.83 2.67 -25.01
CA GLU A 113 -10.88 1.88 -25.67
C GLU A 113 -12.23 1.98 -24.95
N SER A 114 -12.23 2.38 -23.67
CA SER A 114 -13.42 2.56 -22.86
C SER A 114 -13.22 3.66 -21.83
N ASP A 115 -14.27 4.42 -21.54
CA ASP A 115 -14.29 5.44 -20.47
C ASP A 115 -14.53 4.77 -19.11
N VAL A 116 -13.53 4.01 -18.66
CA VAL A 116 -13.51 3.33 -17.37
C VAL A 116 -12.35 3.85 -16.54
N GLN A 117 -12.42 3.64 -15.23
CA GLN A 117 -11.36 3.95 -14.30
C GLN A 117 -10.02 3.32 -14.75
N PRO A 118 -9.01 4.13 -15.10
CA PRO A 118 -7.79 3.61 -15.74
C PRO A 118 -6.71 3.22 -14.73
N TYR A 119 -6.98 3.32 -13.42
CA TYR A 119 -6.09 2.93 -12.33
C TYR A 119 -6.66 1.72 -11.59
N PHE A 120 -6.13 1.39 -10.40
CA PHE A 120 -6.66 0.27 -9.62
C PHE A 120 -8.14 0.47 -9.32
N TYR A 121 -8.97 -0.54 -9.57
CA TYR A 121 -10.39 -0.54 -9.16
C TYR A 121 -10.63 -1.46 -7.96
N ALA A 122 -9.78 -2.47 -7.77
CA ALA A 122 -9.75 -3.35 -6.60
C ALA A 122 -8.31 -3.53 -6.12
N TYR A 123 -8.11 -3.51 -4.80
CA TYR A 123 -6.81 -3.59 -4.16
C TYR A 123 -6.91 -4.29 -2.81
N ARG A 124 -6.24 -5.43 -2.68
CA ARG A 124 -6.03 -6.13 -1.41
C ARG A 124 -4.58 -5.99 -0.98
N LEU A 125 -4.38 -5.53 0.25
CA LEU A 125 -3.09 -5.45 0.93
C LEU A 125 -3.13 -6.37 2.14
N GLN A 126 -2.50 -7.53 2.07
CA GLN A 126 -2.30 -8.41 3.22
C GLN A 126 -1.05 -7.97 3.98
N LEU A 127 -1.22 -7.75 5.28
CA LEU A 127 -0.17 -7.44 6.24
C LEU A 127 -0.11 -8.58 7.26
N VAL A 128 1.09 -9.06 7.53
CA VAL A 128 1.37 -10.01 8.60
C VAL A 128 2.39 -9.39 9.51
N ILE A 129 2.02 -9.23 10.77
CA ILE A 129 2.80 -8.54 11.80
C ILE A 129 3.20 -9.57 12.85
N GLU A 130 4.50 -9.84 12.95
CA GLU A 130 5.02 -10.69 14.03
C GLU A 130 5.19 -9.83 15.30
N THR A 131 4.51 -10.24 16.38
CA THR A 131 4.58 -9.54 17.65
C THR A 131 4.22 -10.44 18.83
N THR A 132 4.81 -10.17 19.99
CA THR A 132 4.42 -10.80 21.26
C THR A 132 3.19 -10.15 21.90
N GLU A 133 2.72 -9.00 21.39
CA GLU A 133 1.46 -8.38 21.83
C GLU A 133 0.26 -9.24 21.39
N GLN A 134 -0.73 -9.40 22.26
CA GLN A 134 -1.89 -10.29 22.05
C GLN A 134 -3.23 -9.61 22.35
N ASP A 135 -3.23 -8.42 22.95
CA ASP A 135 -4.45 -7.67 23.24
C ASP A 135 -5.06 -7.13 21.94
N SER A 136 -6.21 -7.68 21.55
CA SER A 136 -6.89 -7.33 20.30
C SER A 136 -7.32 -5.87 20.23
N ALA A 137 -7.59 -5.20 21.36
CA ALA A 137 -7.93 -3.78 21.37
C ALA A 137 -6.68 -2.91 21.10
N VAL A 138 -5.54 -3.29 21.67
CA VAL A 138 -4.23 -2.65 21.39
C VAL A 138 -3.88 -2.82 19.91
N LEU A 139 -3.96 -4.05 19.40
CA LEU A 139 -3.64 -4.39 18.01
C LEU A 139 -4.58 -3.70 17.01
N THR A 140 -5.89 -3.65 17.30
CA THR A 140 -6.86 -2.91 16.47
C THR A 140 -6.55 -1.43 16.42
N ASN A 141 -6.24 -0.82 17.57
CA ASN A 141 -5.90 0.60 17.63
C ASN A 141 -4.58 0.88 16.91
N PHE A 142 -3.60 -0.01 17.01
CA PHE A 142 -2.34 0.08 16.28
C PHE A 142 -2.57 0.03 14.76
N ALA A 143 -3.31 -0.98 14.26
CA ALA A 143 -3.65 -1.12 12.84
C ALA A 143 -4.36 0.13 12.31
N ARG A 144 -5.37 0.63 13.04
CA ARG A 144 -6.09 1.87 12.71
C ARG A 144 -5.13 3.07 12.60
N MET A 145 -4.23 3.23 13.56
CA MET A 145 -3.29 4.33 13.56
C MET A 145 -2.27 4.24 12.42
N ALA A 146 -1.77 3.04 12.12
CA ALA A 146 -0.86 2.80 11.02
C ALA A 146 -1.51 3.12 9.66
N GLU A 147 -2.75 2.66 9.44
CA GLU A 147 -3.54 3.03 8.26
C GLU A 147 -3.76 4.55 8.19
N HIS A 148 -4.11 5.19 9.30
CA HIS A 148 -4.43 6.61 9.34
C HIS A 148 -3.25 7.50 8.94
N ILE A 149 -2.03 7.15 9.37
CA ILE A 149 -0.84 7.95 9.09
C ILE A 149 -0.16 7.59 7.75
N CYS A 150 -0.50 6.45 7.15
CA CYS A 150 0.12 5.99 5.90
C CYS A 150 -0.36 6.82 4.70
N PRO A 151 0.53 7.57 4.01
CA PRO A 151 0.13 8.38 2.86
C PRO A 151 -0.45 7.54 1.71
N ALA A 152 0.15 6.38 1.41
CA ALA A 152 -0.23 5.61 0.23
C ALA A 152 -1.57 4.89 0.39
N VAL A 153 -1.85 4.32 1.57
CA VAL A 153 -3.16 3.71 1.88
C VAL A 153 -4.27 4.76 1.80
N ASN A 154 -4.04 5.98 2.31
CA ASN A 154 -5.05 7.03 2.23
C ASN A 154 -5.24 7.58 0.80
N LEU A 155 -4.19 7.63 -0.02
CA LEU A 155 -4.36 7.94 -1.46
C LEU A 155 -5.24 6.90 -2.17
N LEU A 156 -5.07 5.61 -1.88
CA LEU A 156 -5.96 4.57 -2.42
C LEU A 156 -7.40 4.72 -1.91
N ARG A 157 -7.56 5.05 -0.63
CA ARG A 157 -8.89 5.26 -0.02
C ARG A 157 -9.62 6.46 -0.64
N ASP A 158 -8.88 7.54 -0.92
CA ASP A 158 -9.41 8.73 -1.61
C ASP A 158 -9.67 8.48 -3.11
N ALA A 159 -9.08 7.44 -3.70
CA ALA A 159 -9.34 7.04 -5.08
C ALA A 159 -10.67 6.29 -5.26
N HIS A 160 -11.40 6.03 -4.16
CA HIS A 160 -12.72 5.39 -4.14
C HIS A 160 -12.77 4.01 -4.80
N ILE A 161 -11.74 3.19 -4.53
CA ILE A 161 -11.59 1.83 -5.03
C ILE A 161 -12.18 0.81 -4.03
N GLU A 162 -12.34 -0.44 -4.47
CA GLU A 162 -12.52 -1.59 -3.57
C GLU A 162 -11.19 -1.89 -2.85
N LEU A 163 -10.96 -1.21 -1.72
CA LEU A 163 -9.75 -1.36 -0.91
C LEU A 163 -10.00 -2.26 0.29
N GLU A 164 -9.16 -3.29 0.44
CA GLU A 164 -9.03 -4.08 1.65
C GLU A 164 -7.60 -4.05 2.16
N VAL A 165 -7.41 -3.50 3.37
CA VAL A 165 -6.17 -3.65 4.14
C VAL A 165 -6.42 -4.73 5.18
N ALA A 166 -5.94 -5.94 4.92
CA ALA A 166 -6.14 -7.11 5.79
C ALA A 166 -4.92 -7.29 6.70
N TRP A 167 -5.15 -7.23 8.01
CA TRP A 167 -4.11 -7.42 9.03
C TRP A 167 -4.24 -8.81 9.63
N ALA A 168 -3.10 -9.48 9.78
CA ALA A 168 -2.93 -10.65 10.62
C ALA A 168 -1.78 -10.39 11.59
N PHE A 169 -2.02 -10.63 12.87
CA PHE A 169 -1.00 -10.62 13.90
C PHE A 169 -0.68 -12.07 14.25
N VAL A 170 0.62 -12.37 14.33
CA VAL A 170 1.14 -13.72 14.53
C VAL A 170 2.23 -13.71 15.59
N ARG A 171 2.45 -14.86 16.25
CA ARG A 171 3.61 -15.03 17.16
C ARG A 171 4.89 -15.31 16.43
N ARG A 172 4.80 -15.91 15.24
CA ARG A 172 5.91 -16.22 14.35
C ARG A 172 5.44 -16.10 12.90
N SER A 173 6.26 -15.51 12.05
CA SER A 173 6.05 -15.47 10.61
C SER A 173 7.09 -16.33 9.90
N SER A 174 6.75 -16.77 8.69
CA SER A 174 7.67 -17.36 7.71
C SER A 174 7.64 -16.56 6.40
N GLN A 175 8.66 -16.76 5.57
CA GLN A 175 8.65 -16.18 4.21
C GLN A 175 7.41 -16.64 3.44
N GLY A 176 6.67 -15.70 2.85
CA GLY A 176 5.44 -16.01 2.11
C GLY A 176 4.16 -16.02 2.95
N SER A 177 4.24 -15.76 4.26
CA SER A 177 3.08 -15.72 5.16
C SER A 177 1.94 -14.82 4.65
N ALA A 178 2.29 -13.61 4.20
CA ALA A 178 1.31 -12.67 3.67
C ALA A 178 0.70 -13.12 2.34
N GLU A 179 1.47 -13.78 1.48
CA GLU A 179 0.95 -14.35 0.23
C GLU A 179 -0.05 -15.46 0.52
N ALA A 180 0.31 -16.37 1.42
CA ALA A 180 -0.53 -17.51 1.73
C ALA A 180 -1.87 -17.12 2.36
N LEU A 181 -1.87 -16.22 3.34
CA LEU A 181 -3.10 -15.72 3.95
C LEU A 181 -3.98 -14.98 2.92
N ALA A 182 -3.37 -14.26 1.98
CA ALA A 182 -4.11 -13.63 0.90
C ALA A 182 -4.73 -14.65 -0.07
N ASN A 183 -3.97 -15.66 -0.47
CA ASN A 183 -4.42 -16.72 -1.38
C ASN A 183 -5.54 -17.57 -0.74
N LEU A 184 -5.40 -17.94 0.54
CA LEU A 184 -6.41 -18.65 1.32
C LEU A 184 -7.73 -17.89 1.38
N ALA A 185 -7.68 -16.57 1.63
CA ALA A 185 -8.88 -15.73 1.67
C ALA A 185 -9.67 -15.73 0.35
N TRP A 186 -9.04 -16.08 -0.76
CA TRP A 186 -9.65 -16.17 -2.10
C TRP A 186 -9.83 -17.61 -2.60
N GLY A 187 -9.60 -18.61 -1.74
CA GLY A 187 -9.75 -20.02 -2.10
C GLY A 187 -8.70 -20.56 -3.06
N TYR A 188 -7.57 -19.87 -3.22
CA TYR A 188 -6.41 -20.40 -3.92
C TYR A 188 -5.61 -21.32 -3.00
N GLU A 189 -4.95 -22.34 -3.57
CA GLU A 189 -4.03 -23.19 -2.80
C GLU A 189 -2.88 -22.33 -2.26
N PRO A 190 -2.67 -22.28 -0.93
CA PRO A 190 -1.53 -21.56 -0.36
C PRO A 190 -0.22 -22.28 -0.70
N ASN A 191 0.88 -21.53 -0.64
CA ASN A 191 2.20 -22.13 -0.57
C ASN A 191 2.25 -23.09 0.66
N PRO A 192 2.64 -24.36 0.52
CA PRO A 192 2.69 -25.31 1.64
C PRO A 192 3.63 -24.90 2.80
N ASP A 193 4.54 -23.93 2.59
CA ASP A 193 5.42 -23.37 3.64
C ASP A 193 4.80 -22.18 4.41
N ALA A 194 3.51 -21.93 4.21
CA ALA A 194 2.74 -20.85 4.81
C ALA A 194 2.52 -20.96 6.32
N VAL A 195 2.14 -19.82 6.93
CA VAL A 195 1.73 -19.65 8.34
C VAL A 195 1.04 -20.90 8.87
N ASP A 196 1.59 -21.48 9.92
CA ASP A 196 0.89 -22.46 10.74
C ASP A 196 -0.30 -21.73 11.41
N ASP A 197 -1.54 -22.19 11.17
CA ASP A 197 -2.76 -21.57 11.70
C ASP A 197 -2.69 -21.39 13.23
N ASP A 198 -1.91 -22.21 13.92
CA ASP A 198 -1.67 -22.14 15.37
C ASP A 198 -0.91 -20.87 15.82
N ASP A 199 -0.18 -20.22 14.92
CA ASP A 199 0.57 -18.98 15.20
C ASP A 199 -0.25 -17.70 14.95
N LEU A 200 -1.42 -17.80 14.31
CA LEU A 200 -2.33 -16.68 14.07
C LEU A 200 -3.09 -16.29 15.35
N THR A 201 -2.94 -15.03 15.78
CA THR A 201 -3.49 -14.58 17.07
C THR A 201 -4.69 -13.66 16.91
N PHE A 202 -4.64 -12.77 15.92
CA PHE A 202 -5.69 -11.77 15.71
C PHE A 202 -5.72 -11.31 14.26
N GLN A 203 -6.92 -11.03 13.74
CA GLN A 203 -7.11 -10.42 12.43
C GLN A 203 -8.07 -9.25 12.48
N VAL A 204 -7.82 -8.24 11.66
CA VAL A 204 -8.70 -7.10 11.45
C VAL A 204 -8.53 -6.59 10.02
N SER A 205 -9.60 -6.16 9.38
CA SER A 205 -9.53 -5.54 8.05
C SER A 205 -9.98 -4.09 8.12
N ASN A 206 -9.33 -3.22 7.35
CA ASN A 206 -9.74 -1.83 7.13
C ASN A 206 -9.95 -1.07 8.45
N ALA A 207 -8.95 -1.12 9.33
CA ALA A 207 -9.06 -0.64 10.71
C ALA A 207 -9.33 0.88 10.82
N ASP A 208 -8.96 1.68 9.81
CA ASP A 208 -9.28 3.12 9.72
C ASP A 208 -10.36 3.45 8.66
N ALA A 209 -11.12 2.45 8.20
CA ALA A 209 -12.27 2.71 7.37
C ALA A 209 -13.40 3.36 8.19
N PRO A 210 -14.16 4.30 7.60
CA PRO A 210 -15.40 4.75 8.22
C PRO A 210 -16.34 3.56 8.43
N ALA A 211 -17.03 3.51 9.57
CA ALA A 211 -17.94 2.40 9.94
C ALA A 211 -19.02 2.07 8.88
N ILE A 212 -19.24 2.96 7.91
CA ILE A 212 -20.16 2.80 6.78
C ILE A 212 -19.76 1.64 5.85
N PHE A 213 -18.47 1.27 5.78
CA PHE A 213 -17.98 0.19 4.90
C PHE A 213 -17.76 -1.16 5.60
N ALA A 214 -18.01 -1.26 6.91
CA ALA A 214 -17.78 -2.48 7.69
C ALA A 214 -18.78 -3.63 7.42
N GLY A 215 -19.75 -3.43 6.51
CA GLY A 215 -20.88 -4.34 6.28
C GLY A 215 -21.01 -4.92 4.87
N VAL A 216 -20.12 -4.59 3.92
CA VAL A 216 -20.16 -5.18 2.58
C VAL A 216 -19.03 -6.21 2.49
N ARG A 217 -19.35 -7.46 2.83
CA ARG A 217 -18.60 -8.60 2.29
C ARG A 217 -19.12 -8.89 0.88
N PRO A 218 -18.26 -9.35 -0.05
CA PRO A 218 -18.74 -9.88 -1.32
C PRO A 218 -19.71 -11.06 -1.13
#